data_AF-A0A2A5STS7-F1
#
_entry.id   AF-A0A2A5STS7-F1
#
_cell.length_a   1.000
_cell.length_b   1.000
_cell.length_c   1.000
_cell.angle_alpha   90.00
_cell.angle_beta   90.00
_cell.angle_gamma   90.00
#
_symmetry.space_group_name_H-M   'P 1'
#
loop_
_entity.id
_entity.type
_entity.pdbx_description
1 polymer ?
#
loop_
_entity_poly.entity_id
_entity_poly.type
_entity_poly.pdbx_seq_one_letter_code
_entity_poly.pdbx_strand_id
1 'polypeptide(L)'
;MAQLTSAKTPVKGFTKDGKIFVSPNYKTIPRTKEVAQHHVFVGMGAGQKNFLVVTYDDVPSQEVLAKSVVRGRLELDIDFITLIDFNYPENGVTKNQAAALVEGFKIKGEK
;
A
#
# COMPACT_ATOMS: atom_id res chain seq x y z
N MET A 1 6.23 -4.85 -21.37
CA MET A 1 5.83 -5.73 -20.25
C MET A 1 6.43 -5.13 -18.98
N ALA A 2 5.61 -4.74 -18.00
CA ALA A 2 6.13 -4.29 -16.71
C ALA A 2 6.60 -5.54 -15.94
N GLN A 3 7.90 -5.65 -15.70
CA GLN A 3 8.46 -6.74 -14.93
C GLN A 3 8.36 -6.35 -13.45
N LEU A 4 7.47 -7.02 -12.71
CA LEU A 4 7.43 -6.88 -11.26
C LEU A 4 8.72 -7.49 -10.69
N THR A 5 9.65 -6.66 -10.26
CA THR A 5 10.69 -7.06 -9.33
C THR A 5 10.18 -6.86 -7.92
N SER A 6 10.06 -7.95 -7.16
CA SER A 6 9.60 -7.96 -5.78
C SER A 6 10.77 -8.19 -4.81
N ALA A 7 10.90 -7.33 -3.80
CA ALA A 7 11.88 -7.50 -2.73
C ALA A 7 11.20 -7.41 -1.36
N LYS A 8 11.36 -8.43 -0.51
CA LYS A 8 10.86 -8.42 0.87
C LYS A 8 11.79 -7.58 1.75
N THR A 9 11.23 -6.52 2.34
CA THR A 9 11.94 -5.56 3.19
C THR A 9 11.26 -5.47 4.55
N PRO A 10 11.99 -5.56 5.67
CA PRO A 10 11.43 -5.33 7.00
C PRO A 10 10.86 -3.90 7.10
N VAL A 11 9.71 -3.72 7.78
CA VAL A 11 9.07 -2.39 7.87
C VAL A 11 10.00 -1.35 8.52
N LYS A 12 10.81 -1.75 9.52
CA LYS A 12 11.84 -0.89 10.14
C LYS A 12 12.91 -0.41 9.16
N GLY A 13 13.17 -1.14 8.09
CA GLY A 13 14.08 -0.73 7.02
C GLY A 13 13.43 0.20 5.99
N PHE A 14 12.10 0.29 5.99
CA PHE A 14 11.33 1.07 5.03
C PHE A 14 10.78 2.38 5.62
N THR A 15 10.35 2.38 6.89
CA THR A 15 9.88 3.60 7.57
C THR A 15 10.69 3.86 8.84
N LYS A 16 10.89 5.15 9.14
CA LYS A 16 11.69 5.62 10.28
C LYS A 16 11.22 5.06 11.63
N ASP A 17 9.91 4.92 11.80
CA ASP A 17 9.30 4.48 13.06
C ASP A 17 8.91 2.99 13.04
N GLY A 18 9.24 2.27 11.96
CA GLY A 18 8.85 0.87 11.77
C GLY A 18 7.33 0.66 11.66
N LYS A 19 6.59 1.70 11.28
CA LYS A 19 5.14 1.72 11.14
C LYS A 19 4.72 2.18 9.76
N ILE A 20 3.62 1.67 9.24
CA ILE A 20 3.00 2.16 8.00
C ILE A 20 1.68 2.82 8.35
N PHE A 21 1.53 4.06 7.88
CA PHE A 21 0.27 4.77 7.96
C PHE A 21 -0.30 4.96 6.57
N VAL A 22 -1.60 4.78 6.41
CA VAL A 22 -2.31 5.03 5.15
C VAL A 22 -3.49 5.97 5.35
N SER A 23 -3.88 6.64 4.27
CA SER A 23 -5.19 7.30 4.18
C SER A 23 -6.31 6.25 4.25
N PRO A 24 -7.46 6.53 4.88
CA PRO A 24 -8.62 5.61 4.84
C PRO A 24 -9.23 5.46 3.44
N ASN A 25 -8.89 6.36 2.51
CA ASN A 25 -9.36 6.30 1.14
C ASN A 25 -8.46 5.36 0.31
N TYR A 26 -9.07 4.35 -0.29
CA TYR A 26 -8.43 3.46 -1.25
C TYR A 26 -9.14 3.48 -2.60
N LYS A 27 -8.40 3.13 -3.65
CA LYS A 27 -8.95 2.85 -4.97
C LYS A 27 -8.96 1.34 -5.19
N THR A 28 -10.07 0.81 -5.67
CA THR A 28 -10.14 -0.58 -6.15
C THR A 28 -9.75 -0.61 -7.62
N ILE A 29 -8.74 -1.40 -7.94
CA ILE A 29 -8.34 -1.69 -9.30
C ILE A 29 -8.96 -3.03 -9.69
N PRO A 30 -9.85 -3.08 -10.70
CA PRO A 30 -10.54 -4.30 -11.07
C PRO A 30 -9.56 -5.36 -11.59
N ARG A 31 -9.96 -6.63 -11.47
CA ARG A 31 -9.19 -7.76 -11.99
C ARG A 31 -8.97 -7.61 -13.51
N THR A 32 -7.75 -7.91 -13.96
CA THR A 32 -7.39 -8.06 -15.36
C THR A 32 -6.98 -9.51 -15.65
N LYS A 33 -6.56 -9.80 -16.89
CA LYS A 33 -6.06 -11.15 -17.26
C LYS A 33 -4.73 -11.49 -16.57
N GLU A 34 -3.93 -10.47 -16.26
CA GLU A 34 -2.56 -10.64 -15.76
C GLU A 34 -2.44 -10.29 -14.27
N VAL A 35 -3.38 -9.51 -13.73
CA VAL A 35 -3.32 -8.98 -12.36
C VAL A 35 -4.66 -9.22 -11.66
N ALA A 36 -4.62 -9.78 -10.45
CA ALA A 36 -5.80 -9.92 -9.61
C ALA A 36 -6.38 -8.56 -9.21
N GLN A 37 -7.67 -8.52 -8.84
CA GLN A 37 -8.26 -7.33 -8.23
C GLN A 37 -7.47 -6.96 -6.98
N HIS A 38 -7.19 -5.66 -6.80
CA HIS A 38 -6.42 -5.18 -5.66
C HIS A 38 -6.87 -3.78 -5.24
N HIS A 39 -6.57 -3.45 -3.99
CA HIS A 39 -6.85 -2.16 -3.38
C HIS A 39 -5.56 -1.38 -3.22
N VAL A 40 -5.61 -0.10 -3.58
CA VAL A 40 -4.46 0.81 -3.53
C VAL A 40 -4.76 1.95 -2.58
N PHE A 41 -3.93 2.08 -1.55
CA PHE A 41 -3.95 3.17 -0.59
C PHE A 41 -2.78 4.12 -0.84
N VAL A 42 -2.94 5.36 -0.38
CA VAL A 42 -1.83 6.32 -0.31
C VAL A 42 -1.15 6.18 1.06
N GLY A 43 0.09 5.74 1.04
CA GLY A 43 0.97 5.65 2.21
C GLY A 43 1.51 7.01 2.63
N MET A 44 1.55 7.23 3.94
CA MET A 44 2.10 8.41 4.60
C MET A 44 3.18 7.98 5.60
N GLY A 45 4.46 8.09 5.22
CA GLY A 45 5.58 7.86 6.14
C GLY A 45 6.02 9.12 6.88
N ALA A 46 6.74 8.96 7.98
CA ALA A 46 7.48 10.04 8.65
C ALA A 46 8.61 10.55 7.74
N GLY A 47 8.28 11.43 6.80
CA GLY A 47 9.21 12.08 5.86
C GLY A 47 9.01 11.68 4.39
N GLN A 48 8.49 10.47 4.12
CA GLN A 48 8.08 10.05 2.77
C GLN A 48 6.58 10.27 2.60
N LYS A 49 6.22 11.46 2.09
CA LYS A 49 4.90 11.65 1.50
C LYS A 49 4.94 10.92 0.15
N ASN A 50 3.99 10.00 -0.09
CA ASN A 50 3.62 9.49 -1.43
C ASN A 50 4.26 8.16 -1.90
N PHE A 51 4.25 7.09 -1.10
CA PHE A 51 4.34 5.73 -1.66
C PHE A 51 2.95 5.10 -1.73
N LEU A 52 2.74 4.19 -2.68
CA LEU A 52 1.47 3.45 -2.79
C LEU A 52 1.55 2.19 -1.94
N VAL A 53 0.45 1.84 -1.26
CA VAL A 53 0.30 0.58 -0.56
C VAL A 53 -0.73 -0.25 -1.32
N VAL A 54 -0.37 -1.46 -1.72
CA VAL A 54 -1.21 -2.38 -2.48
C VAL A 54 -1.56 -3.56 -1.60
N THR A 55 -2.82 -3.98 -1.61
CA THR A 55 -3.26 -5.24 -0.99
C THR A 55 -4.19 -6.00 -1.92
N TYR A 56 -4.06 -7.32 -1.92
CA TYR A 56 -5.00 -8.24 -2.57
C TYR A 56 -6.04 -8.80 -1.58
N ASP A 57 -5.89 -8.52 -0.29
CA ASP A 57 -6.86 -8.91 0.74
C ASP A 57 -8.14 -8.09 0.63
N ASP A 58 -9.23 -8.64 1.18
CA ASP A 58 -10.46 -7.90 1.41
C ASP A 58 -10.20 -6.73 2.37
N VAL A 59 -10.68 -5.55 1.96
CA VAL A 59 -10.55 -4.31 2.72
C VAL A 59 -11.94 -3.87 3.20
N PRO A 60 -12.11 -3.50 4.47
CA PRO A 60 -13.35 -2.91 4.98
C PRO A 60 -13.78 -1.67 4.18
N SER A 61 -15.08 -1.34 4.18
CA SER A 61 -15.56 -0.16 3.45
C SER A 61 -14.90 1.12 3.94
N GLN A 62 -14.77 2.11 3.06
CA GLN A 62 -14.16 3.42 3.39
C GLN A 62 -14.80 4.09 4.61
N GLU A 63 -16.11 3.87 4.84
CA GLU A 63 -16.82 4.37 6.03
C GLU A 63 -16.36 3.70 7.33
N VAL A 64 -16.14 2.38 7.30
CA VAL A 64 -15.61 1.62 8.45
C VAL A 64 -14.18 2.05 8.72
N LEU A 65 -13.36 2.12 7.67
CA LEU A 65 -12.00 2.64 7.73
C LEU A 65 -11.92 4.05 8.33
N ALA A 66 -12.82 4.95 7.92
CA ALA A 66 -12.87 6.32 8.43
C ALA A 66 -13.19 6.40 9.93
N LYS A 67 -13.85 5.39 10.52
CA LYS A 67 -14.10 5.32 11.98
C LYS A 67 -12.88 4.82 12.75
N SER A 68 -12.03 4.03 12.11
CA SER A 68 -10.81 3.47 12.73
C SER A 68 -9.59 4.38 12.62
N VAL A 69 -9.72 5.55 11.97
CA VAL A 69 -8.59 6.50 11.86
C VAL A 69 -8.26 7.15 13.21
N VAL A 70 -6.97 7.19 13.53
CA VAL A 70 -6.44 7.99 14.63
C VAL A 70 -5.69 9.17 14.03
N ARG A 71 -6.11 10.41 14.36
CA ARG A 71 -5.54 11.65 13.80
C ARG A 71 -5.55 11.66 12.25
N GLY A 72 -6.60 11.11 11.66
CA GLY A 72 -6.80 11.06 10.20
C GLY A 72 -5.98 10.01 9.46
N ARG A 73 -5.39 9.03 10.18
CA ARG A 73 -4.54 7.97 9.60
C ARG A 73 -4.91 6.59 10.13
N LEU A 74 -4.74 5.57 9.29
CA LEU A 74 -4.80 4.16 9.69
C LEU A 74 -3.38 3.64 9.87
N GLU A 75 -3.06 3.12 11.07
CA GLU A 75 -1.83 2.35 11.28
C GLU A 75 -2.09 0.90 10.85
N LEU A 76 -1.22 0.37 9.99
CA LEU A 76 -1.27 -1.02 9.56
C LEU A 76 -0.36 -1.87 10.46
N ASP A 77 -0.84 -3.04 10.85
CA ASP A 77 -0.07 -4.03 11.61
C ASP A 77 0.60 -5.03 10.65
N ILE A 78 1.87 -4.80 10.35
CA ILE A 78 2.62 -5.50 9.29
C ILE A 78 4.06 -5.72 9.72
N ASP A 79 4.56 -6.95 9.54
CA ASP A 79 5.96 -7.31 9.83
C ASP A 79 6.91 -7.06 8.65
N PHE A 80 6.45 -7.32 7.42
CA PHE A 80 7.22 -7.18 6.19
C PHE A 80 6.39 -6.57 5.07
N ILE A 81 7.06 -5.79 4.20
CA ILE A 81 6.47 -5.35 2.94
C ILE A 81 7.23 -5.95 1.77
N THR A 82 6.53 -6.11 0.66
CA THR A 82 7.16 -6.40 -0.62
C THR A 82 7.20 -5.12 -1.45
N LEU A 83 8.41 -4.65 -1.79
CA LEU A 83 8.57 -3.53 -2.71
C LEU A 83 8.26 -4.01 -4.12
N ILE A 84 7.35 -3.31 -4.80
CA ILE A 84 6.95 -3.55 -6.18
C ILE A 84 7.32 -2.32 -6.98
N ASP A 85 8.15 -2.49 -8.00
CA ASP A 85 8.38 -1.47 -9.00
C ASP A 85 7.35 -1.58 -10.12
N PHE A 86 6.48 -0.59 -10.21
CA PHE A 86 5.61 -0.41 -11.37
C PHE A 86 6.30 0.42 -12.43
N ASN A 87 6.27 -0.05 -13.67
CA ASN A 87 6.76 0.69 -14.82
C ASN A 87 5.56 1.14 -15.66
N TYR A 88 5.24 2.43 -15.62
CA TYR A 88 4.13 3.01 -16.38
C TYR A 88 4.66 3.66 -17.67
N PRO A 89 4.37 3.11 -18.86
CA PRO A 89 4.83 3.65 -20.14
C PRO A 89 3.81 4.63 -20.76
N GLU A 90 3.18 5.50 -19.98
CA GLU A 90 2.04 6.30 -20.47
C GLU A 90 2.44 7.52 -21.33
N ASN A 91 3.72 7.93 -21.36
CA ASN A 91 4.17 9.12 -22.12
C ASN A 91 5.56 8.95 -22.78
N GLY A 92 6.03 7.73 -23.03
CA GLY A 92 7.41 7.50 -23.50
C GLY A 92 8.49 7.74 -22.43
N VAL A 93 8.07 8.14 -21.22
CA VAL A 93 8.90 8.22 -20.01
C VAL A 93 8.50 7.07 -19.10
N THR A 94 9.41 6.12 -18.92
CA THR A 94 9.29 5.09 -17.87
C THR A 94 9.35 5.76 -16.51
N LYS A 95 8.24 5.76 -15.78
CA LYS A 95 8.22 6.09 -14.36
C LYS A 95 8.23 4.80 -13.57
N ASN A 96 9.34 4.54 -12.88
CA ASN A 96 9.40 3.52 -11.85
C ASN A 96 8.72 4.08 -10.60
N GLN A 97 7.62 3.47 -10.20
CA GLN A 97 6.94 3.80 -8.96
C GLN A 97 7.02 2.61 -8.01
N ALA A 98 7.74 2.79 -6.91
CA ALA A 98 7.77 1.81 -5.83
C ALA A 98 6.44 1.84 -5.06
N ALA A 99 5.86 0.66 -4.89
CA ALA A 99 4.71 0.42 -4.03
C ALA A 99 5.03 -0.67 -3.02
N ALA A 100 4.39 -0.61 -1.86
CA ALA A 100 4.48 -1.64 -0.83
C ALA A 100 3.28 -2.58 -0.95
N LEU A 101 3.51 -3.82 -1.36
CA LEU A 101 2.53 -4.88 -1.20
C LEU A 101 2.51 -5.36 0.24
N VAL A 102 1.32 -5.38 0.82
CA VAL A 102 1.04 -5.87 2.16
C VAL A 102 0.27 -7.18 2.03
N GLU A 103 0.84 -8.28 2.52
CA GLU A 103 0.27 -9.63 2.43
C GLU A 103 -0.73 -9.94 3.57
N GLY A 104 -0.86 -9.04 4.53
CA GLY A 104 -1.79 -9.17 5.65
C GLY A 104 -2.28 -7.79 6.06
N PHE A 105 -3.37 -7.34 5.42
CA PHE A 105 -3.97 -6.06 5.78
C PHE A 105 -4.73 -6.20 7.12
N LYS A 106 -4.15 -5.67 8.19
CA LYS A 106 -4.81 -5.58 9.51
C LYS A 106 -4.70 -4.16 10.06
N ILE A 107 -5.85 -3.61 10.43
CA ILE A 107 -5.90 -2.29 11.05
C ILE A 107 -5.53 -2.45 12.52
N LYS A 108 -4.49 -1.75 12.94
CA LYS A 108 -4.08 -1.79 14.33
C LYS A 108 -5.09 -1.02 15.19
N GLY A 109 -5.63 -1.69 16.20
CA GLY A 109 -6.63 -1.10 17.10
C GLY A 109 -8.08 -1.33 16.69
N GLU A 110 -8.34 -2.10 15.63
CA GLU A 110 -9.64 -2.75 15.46
C GLU A 110 -9.83 -3.71 16.66
N LYS A 111 -10.93 -3.53 17.40
CA LYS A 111 -11.33 -4.38 18.52
C LYS A 111 -12.32 -5.42 18.05
#